data_AF-C8PH67-F1
#
_entry.id   AF-C8PH67-F1
#
_cell.length_a   1.000
_cell.length_b   1.000
_cell.length_c   1.000
_cell.angle_alpha   90.00
_cell.angle_beta   90.00
_cell.angle_gamma   90.00
#
_symmetry.space_group_name_H-M   'P 1'
#
loop_
_entity.id
_entity.type
_entity.pdbx_description
1 polymer ?
#
loop_
_entity_poly.entity_id
_entity_poly.type
_entity_poly.pdbx_seq_one_letter_code
_entity_poly.pdbx_strand_id
1 'polypeptide(L)'
;MKYVLSVALAAFIFAGCGEDEVELVKNYTLPDFKSMSIGTAIEGSKICKNITWNKEENGGLKTVKMVCDLDMERMKAKIVQDKTESLKSYKQRALDTSLNNAMIYYKSKVYDEQGLLKLAKEHCKLNEVKFQETFKTKGKIEFDDEDKIVDCDDKLKGEFQKEYSVDYIIEYLKRAVYYSQLTVEQYDAVFGRKKVEYPSKAVIELNFIVNADKSISLSDKFMVTEDVADDIIKTSSFTGKRVAEDALVIFYERK
;
A
#
# COMPACT_ATOMS: atom_id res chain seq x y z
N MET A 1 -21.29 -14.77 -61.48
CA MET A 1 -20.87 -15.11 -60.11
C MET A 1 -21.86 -14.49 -59.14
N LYS A 2 -22.35 -15.33 -58.23
CA LYS A 2 -23.12 -15.12 -56.98
C LYS A 2 -23.54 -13.68 -56.62
N TYR A 3 -24.86 -13.49 -56.65
CA TYR A 3 -25.63 -12.62 -55.76
C TYR A 3 -25.28 -12.90 -54.28
N VAL A 4 -25.29 -11.88 -53.42
CA VAL A 4 -26.36 -11.63 -52.42
C VAL A 4 -26.05 -10.27 -51.77
N LEU A 5 -26.83 -9.24 -52.14
CA LEU A 5 -27.06 -8.09 -51.27
C LEU A 5 -27.64 -8.64 -49.97
N SER A 6 -26.87 -8.55 -48.89
CA SER A 6 -27.31 -8.99 -47.58
C SER A 6 -28.10 -7.86 -46.96
N VAL A 7 -29.40 -8.15 -46.80
CA VAL A 7 -30.45 -7.34 -46.20
C VAL A 7 -30.15 -7.10 -44.72
N ALA A 8 -30.62 -5.94 -44.26
CA ALA A 8 -30.58 -5.42 -42.91
C ALA A 8 -30.88 -6.43 -41.78
N LEU A 9 -30.26 -6.17 -40.62
CA LEU A 9 -30.98 -6.24 -39.35
C LEU A 9 -30.56 -5.06 -38.48
N ALA A 10 -31.15 -3.89 -38.77
CA ALA A 10 -31.32 -2.87 -37.75
C ALA A 10 -32.28 -3.46 -36.72
N ALA A 11 -31.76 -3.83 -35.54
CA ALA A 11 -32.59 -4.16 -34.39
C ALA A 11 -33.21 -2.87 -33.85
N PHE A 12 -34.31 -2.43 -34.48
CA PHE A 12 -35.29 -1.58 -33.83
C PHE A 12 -36.03 -2.45 -32.81
N ILE A 13 -35.52 -2.49 -31.58
CA ILE A 13 -36.30 -2.93 -30.43
C ILE A 13 -37.07 -1.69 -29.95
N PHE A 14 -38.30 -1.53 -30.45
CA PHE A 14 -39.31 -0.70 -29.80
C PHE A 14 -39.92 -1.52 -28.65
N ALA A 15 -39.22 -1.54 -27.52
CA ALA A 15 -39.79 -1.67 -26.18
C ALA A 15 -39.42 -0.37 -25.44
N GLY A 16 -40.37 0.25 -24.74
CA GLY A 16 -40.28 1.64 -24.25
C GLY A 16 -38.89 2.07 -23.75
N CYS A 17 -38.25 2.96 -24.52
CA CYS A 17 -36.85 3.39 -24.37
C CYS A 17 -36.63 4.26 -23.12
N GLY A 18 -36.54 3.64 -21.95
CA GLY A 18 -35.66 4.12 -20.89
C GLY A 18 -34.28 3.53 -21.16
N GLU A 19 -33.31 4.36 -21.55
CA GLU A 19 -31.90 3.94 -21.61
C GLU A 19 -31.52 3.32 -20.26
N ASP A 20 -30.95 2.11 -20.25
CA ASP A 20 -30.57 1.46 -19.00
C ASP A 20 -29.57 2.36 -18.27
N GLU A 21 -29.98 2.97 -17.16
CA GLU A 21 -29.14 3.91 -16.41
C GLU A 21 -27.79 3.29 -16.03
N VAL A 22 -27.76 1.98 -15.77
CA VAL A 22 -26.51 1.26 -15.46
C VAL A 22 -25.60 1.23 -16.69
N GLU A 23 -26.14 0.88 -17.86
CA GLU A 23 -25.38 0.85 -19.11
C GLU A 23 -24.90 2.25 -19.50
N LEU A 24 -25.75 3.27 -19.34
CA LEU A 24 -25.40 4.67 -19.56
C LEU A 24 -24.20 5.08 -18.69
N VAL A 25 -24.23 4.77 -17.40
CA VAL A 25 -23.12 5.07 -16.49
C VAL A 25 -21.86 4.31 -16.89
N LYS A 26 -21.94 3.01 -17.18
CA LYS A 26 -20.78 2.20 -17.57
C LYS A 26 -20.10 2.69 -18.85
N ASN A 27 -20.88 3.17 -19.82
CA ASN A 27 -20.37 3.62 -21.11
C ASN A 27 -19.93 5.10 -21.10
N TYR A 28 -20.24 5.85 -20.04
CA TYR A 28 -19.84 7.24 -19.93
C TYR A 28 -18.33 7.39 -19.65
N THR A 29 -17.72 8.39 -20.28
CA THR A 29 -16.33 8.80 -20.03
C THR A 29 -16.34 10.15 -19.32
N LEU A 30 -15.85 10.17 -18.08
CA LEU A 30 -15.81 11.40 -17.30
C LEU A 30 -14.84 12.42 -17.91
N PRO A 31 -15.17 13.72 -17.93
CA PRO A 31 -14.27 14.77 -18.44
C PRO A 31 -12.89 14.75 -17.80
N ASP A 32 -12.80 14.41 -16.52
CA ASP A 32 -11.54 14.35 -15.75
C ASP A 32 -10.78 13.02 -15.94
N PHE A 33 -11.44 11.98 -16.46
CA PHE A 33 -10.89 10.63 -16.64
C PHE A 33 -11.08 10.13 -18.09
N LYS A 34 -10.45 10.82 -19.04
CA LYS A 34 -10.62 10.57 -20.48
C LYS A 34 -9.99 9.27 -21.01
N SER A 35 -9.28 8.52 -20.17
CA SER A 35 -8.50 7.36 -20.59
C SER A 35 -9.36 6.13 -20.91
N MET A 36 -10.57 6.03 -20.35
CA MET A 36 -11.55 4.97 -20.61
C MET A 36 -12.92 5.31 -19.99
N SER A 37 -13.95 4.51 -20.30
CA SER A 37 -15.27 4.65 -19.66
C SER A 37 -15.24 4.22 -18.18
N ILE A 38 -16.22 4.67 -17.40
CA ILE A 38 -16.40 4.31 -15.98
C ILE A 38 -16.46 2.78 -15.82
N GLY A 39 -17.28 2.11 -16.64
CA GLY A 39 -17.44 0.67 -16.60
C GLY A 39 -16.14 -0.06 -16.92
N THR A 40 -15.42 0.37 -17.95
CA THR A 40 -14.13 -0.22 -18.32
C THR A 40 -13.10 -0.11 -17.20
N ALA A 41 -13.03 1.05 -16.53
CA ALA A 41 -12.11 1.27 -15.42
C ALA A 41 -12.45 0.38 -14.22
N ILE A 42 -13.71 0.39 -13.79
CA ILE A 42 -14.14 -0.33 -12.58
C ILE A 42 -14.14 -1.85 -12.82
N GLU A 43 -14.72 -2.33 -13.91
CA GLU A 43 -14.83 -3.77 -14.21
C GLU A 43 -13.49 -4.38 -14.65
N GLY A 44 -12.61 -3.58 -15.25
CA GLY A 44 -11.23 -3.98 -15.51
C GLY A 44 -10.33 -3.96 -14.26
N SER A 45 -10.84 -3.44 -13.14
CA SER A 45 -10.04 -3.25 -11.95
C SER A 45 -9.75 -4.54 -11.22
N LYS A 46 -8.47 -4.72 -10.94
CA LYS A 46 -7.92 -5.88 -10.24
C LYS A 46 -8.09 -5.82 -8.73
N ILE A 47 -8.54 -4.69 -8.17
CA ILE A 47 -8.76 -4.53 -6.73
C ILE A 47 -10.12 -5.07 -6.27
N CYS A 48 -11.11 -5.17 -7.17
CA CYS A 48 -12.40 -5.76 -6.86
C CYS A 48 -12.35 -7.27 -7.10
N LYS A 49 -12.85 -8.03 -6.13
CA LYS A 49 -13.19 -9.45 -6.30
C LYS A 49 -14.51 -9.61 -7.05
N ASN A 50 -15.50 -8.81 -6.66
CA ASN A 50 -16.81 -8.73 -7.31
C ASN A 50 -17.25 -7.27 -7.43
N ILE A 51 -18.06 -6.98 -8.45
CA ILE A 51 -18.64 -5.66 -8.67
C ILE A 51 -20.14 -5.84 -8.91
N THR A 52 -20.94 -5.06 -8.19
CA THR A 52 -22.39 -5.02 -8.35
C THR A 52 -22.82 -3.61 -8.72
N TRP A 53 -23.77 -3.51 -9.64
CA TRP A 53 -24.37 -2.26 -10.07
C TRP A 53 -25.86 -2.30 -9.78
N ASN A 54 -26.37 -1.32 -9.06
CA ASN A 54 -27.77 -1.23 -8.68
C ASN A 54 -28.34 0.12 -9.07
N LYS A 55 -29.55 0.12 -9.63
CA LYS A 55 -30.33 1.34 -9.82
C LYS A 55 -30.93 1.74 -8.49
N GLU A 56 -30.83 3.01 -8.16
CA GLU A 56 -31.50 3.60 -7.00
C GLU A 56 -32.25 4.85 -7.43
N GLU A 57 -33.46 4.99 -6.90
CA GLU A 57 -34.28 6.17 -7.10
C GLU A 57 -34.43 6.88 -5.75
N ASN A 58 -33.79 8.04 -5.63
CA ASN A 58 -33.73 8.81 -4.40
C ASN A 58 -34.41 10.16 -4.61
N GLY A 59 -35.70 10.25 -4.29
CA GLY A 59 -36.45 11.51 -4.39
C GLY A 59 -36.59 12.03 -5.82
N GLY A 60 -36.72 11.15 -6.81
CA GLY A 60 -36.84 11.49 -8.23
C GLY A 60 -35.52 11.68 -8.97
N LEU A 61 -34.37 11.62 -8.27
CA LEU A 61 -33.06 11.55 -8.89
C LEU A 61 -32.74 10.11 -9.30
N LYS A 62 -32.37 9.93 -10.56
CA LYS A 62 -31.87 8.68 -11.11
C LYS A 62 -30.41 8.50 -10.67
N THR A 63 -30.17 7.48 -9.85
CA THR A 63 -28.83 7.17 -9.35
C THR A 63 -28.45 5.72 -9.67
N VAL A 64 -27.16 5.51 -9.89
CA VAL A 64 -26.58 4.17 -10.05
C VAL A 64 -25.52 4.00 -8.99
N LYS A 65 -25.74 3.01 -8.11
CA LYS A 65 -24.78 2.61 -7.09
C LYS A 65 -23.89 1.51 -7.65
N MET A 66 -22.59 1.70 -7.51
CA MET A 66 -21.57 0.69 -7.73
C MET A 66 -21.04 0.23 -6.37
N VAL A 67 -20.99 -1.08 -6.17
CA VAL A 67 -20.37 -1.71 -5.00
C VAL A 67 -19.24 -2.61 -5.48
N CYS A 68 -18.02 -2.31 -5.06
CA CYS A 68 -16.83 -3.12 -5.28
C CYS A 68 -16.50 -3.88 -3.99
N ASP A 69 -16.69 -5.20 -3.99
CA ASP A 69 -16.16 -6.07 -2.95
C ASP A 69 -14.66 -6.20 -3.17
N LEU A 70 -13.85 -5.75 -2.22
CA LEU A 70 -12.40 -5.75 -2.38
C LEU A 70 -11.84 -7.17 -2.29
N ASP A 71 -10.87 -7.46 -3.17
CA ASP A 71 -10.07 -8.68 -3.08
C ASP A 71 -9.05 -8.54 -1.94
N MET A 72 -9.50 -8.84 -0.72
CA MET A 72 -8.69 -8.72 0.49
C MET A 72 -7.41 -9.57 0.45
N GLU A 73 -7.42 -10.73 -0.21
CA GLU A 73 -6.23 -11.58 -0.31
C GLU A 73 -5.17 -10.88 -1.17
N ARG A 74 -5.59 -10.40 -2.35
CA ARG A 74 -4.73 -9.66 -3.26
C ARG A 74 -4.24 -8.35 -2.67
N MET A 75 -5.10 -7.63 -1.96
CA MET A 75 -4.70 -6.38 -1.31
C MET A 75 -3.67 -6.61 -0.21
N LYS A 76 -3.90 -7.60 0.67
CA LYS A 76 -2.92 -7.97 1.70
C LYS A 76 -1.57 -8.33 1.06
N ALA A 77 -1.58 -9.13 -0.01
CA ALA A 77 -0.38 -9.48 -0.75
C ALA A 77 0.34 -8.24 -1.32
N LYS A 78 -0.41 -7.30 -1.91
CA LYS A 78 0.14 -6.05 -2.44
C LYS A 78 0.74 -5.16 -1.35
N ILE A 79 0.04 -4.99 -0.22
CA ILE A 79 0.55 -4.20 0.91
C ILE A 79 1.84 -4.81 1.44
N VAL A 80 1.89 -6.14 1.60
CA VAL A 80 3.11 -6.85 2.01
C VAL A 80 4.23 -6.64 1.00
N GLN A 81 3.94 -6.71 -0.30
CA GLN A 81 4.91 -6.44 -1.35
C GLN A 81 5.45 -5.01 -1.28
N ASP A 82 4.58 -4.00 -1.27
CA ASP A 82 4.95 -2.58 -1.23
C ASP A 82 5.77 -2.26 0.03
N LYS A 83 5.40 -2.84 1.18
CA LYS A 83 6.18 -2.75 2.43
C LYS A 83 7.53 -3.45 2.32
N THR A 84 7.60 -4.61 1.68
CA THR A 84 8.86 -5.36 1.47
C THR A 84 9.84 -4.56 0.61
N GLU A 85 9.36 -3.95 -0.48
CA GLU A 85 10.16 -3.11 -1.37
C GLU A 85 10.66 -1.85 -0.64
N SER A 86 9.76 -1.20 0.10
CA SER A 86 10.10 -0.02 0.92
C SER A 86 11.14 -0.35 1.99
N LEU A 87 10.93 -1.44 2.74
CA LEU A 87 11.86 -1.94 3.76
C LEU A 87 13.22 -2.25 3.16
N LYS A 88 13.29 -2.91 1.99
CA LYS A 88 14.55 -3.23 1.33
C LYS A 88 15.38 -1.97 1.06
N SER A 89 14.75 -0.93 0.52
CA SER A 89 15.43 0.34 0.23
C SER A 89 15.90 1.06 1.49
N TYR A 90 15.07 1.05 2.54
CA TYR A 90 15.36 1.65 3.84
C TYR A 90 16.52 0.95 4.53
N LYS A 91 16.43 -0.39 4.66
CA LYS A 91 17.48 -1.23 5.25
C LYS A 91 18.81 -1.01 4.59
N GLN A 92 18.86 -1.02 3.26
CA GLN A 92 20.12 -0.89 2.52
C GLN A 92 20.82 0.42 2.88
N ARG A 93 20.10 1.55 2.82
CA ARG A 93 20.67 2.86 3.14
C ARG A 93 21.15 2.96 4.58
N ALA A 94 20.35 2.47 5.52
CA ALA A 94 20.66 2.56 6.95
C ALA A 94 21.81 1.60 7.36
N LEU A 95 21.83 0.41 6.75
CA LEU A 95 22.92 -0.55 6.86
C LEU A 95 24.24 0.03 6.33
N ASP A 96 24.23 0.56 5.10
CA ASP A 96 25.42 1.16 4.48
C ASP A 96 25.94 2.32 5.33
N THR A 97 25.05 3.17 5.85
CA THR A 97 25.42 4.27 6.75
C THR A 97 26.06 3.75 8.04
N SER A 98 25.49 2.70 8.64
CA SER A 98 26.02 2.10 9.86
C SER A 98 27.40 1.49 9.64
N LEU A 99 27.60 0.76 8.53
CA LEU A 99 28.89 0.16 8.21
C LEU A 99 29.96 1.21 7.87
N ASN A 100 29.59 2.25 7.10
CA ASN A 100 30.49 3.38 6.83
C ASN A 100 30.94 4.07 8.12
N ASN A 101 30.01 4.30 9.06
CA ASN A 101 30.35 4.88 10.36
C ASN A 101 31.26 3.96 11.17
N ALA A 102 31.01 2.64 11.20
CA ALA A 102 31.93 1.68 11.83
C ALA A 102 33.34 1.76 11.21
N MET A 103 33.43 1.86 9.87
CA MET A 103 34.69 1.97 9.13
C MET A 103 35.47 3.25 9.43
N ILE A 104 34.80 4.36 9.76
CA ILE A 104 35.47 5.62 10.16
C ILE A 104 36.28 5.41 11.45
N TYR A 105 35.74 4.63 12.40
CA TYR A 105 36.37 4.37 13.69
C TYR A 105 37.32 3.15 13.66
N TYR A 106 37.10 2.22 12.74
CA TYR A 106 37.89 1.01 12.57
C TYR A 106 39.17 1.25 11.77
N LYS A 107 40.31 1.40 12.46
CA LYS A 107 41.58 1.81 11.82
C LYS A 107 42.38 0.64 11.25
N SER A 108 42.25 -0.57 11.82
CA SER A 108 43.03 -1.73 11.40
C SER A 108 42.70 -2.18 9.97
N LYS A 109 41.47 -1.94 9.48
CA LYS A 109 41.01 -2.26 8.11
C LYS A 109 41.29 -3.70 7.65
N VAL A 110 41.37 -4.66 8.58
CA VAL A 110 41.51 -6.09 8.25
C VAL A 110 40.21 -6.65 7.64
N TYR A 111 39.08 -6.05 8.01
CA TYR A 111 37.77 -6.35 7.46
C TYR A 111 37.31 -5.17 6.61
N ASP A 112 36.70 -5.47 5.46
CA ASP A 112 35.86 -4.52 4.75
C ASP A 112 34.45 -4.47 5.38
N GLU A 113 33.56 -3.65 4.82
CA GLU A 113 32.19 -3.49 5.32
C GLU A 113 31.41 -4.80 5.38
N GLN A 114 31.58 -5.68 4.38
CA GLN A 114 30.90 -6.97 4.33
C GLN A 114 31.47 -7.94 5.38
N GLY A 115 32.79 -7.94 5.57
CA GLY A 115 33.46 -8.70 6.61
C GLY A 115 33.01 -8.26 8.00
N LEU A 116 32.92 -6.95 8.23
CA LEU A 116 32.40 -6.39 9.49
C LEU A 116 30.94 -6.79 9.74
N LEU A 117 30.08 -6.71 8.71
CA LEU A 117 28.68 -7.14 8.85
C LEU A 117 28.58 -8.64 9.15
N LYS A 118 29.39 -9.46 8.48
CA LYS A 118 29.43 -10.91 8.72
C LYS A 118 29.83 -11.21 10.16
N LEU A 119 30.93 -10.62 10.62
CA LEU A 119 31.40 -10.77 12.00
C LEU A 119 30.35 -10.32 13.02
N ALA A 120 29.71 -9.17 12.79
CA ALA A 120 28.64 -8.69 13.65
C ALA A 120 27.45 -9.66 13.70
N LYS A 121 27.04 -10.25 12.56
CA LYS A 121 25.95 -11.24 12.51
C LYS A 121 26.29 -12.58 13.15
N GLU A 122 27.56 -12.95 13.20
CA GLU A 122 28.01 -14.17 13.90
C GLU A 122 27.87 -14.05 15.41
N HIS A 123 28.04 -12.83 15.94
CA HIS A 123 28.11 -12.57 17.38
C HIS A 123 26.93 -11.78 17.94
N CYS A 124 26.08 -11.22 17.08
CA CYS A 124 24.94 -10.40 17.49
C CYS A 124 23.62 -10.84 16.87
N LYS A 125 22.53 -10.58 17.60
CA LYS A 125 21.17 -10.84 17.16
C LYS A 125 20.21 -9.77 17.67
N LEU A 126 19.26 -9.39 16.81
CA LEU A 126 18.12 -8.58 17.23
C LEU A 126 17.34 -9.33 18.32
N ASN A 127 17.20 -8.70 19.48
CA ASN A 127 16.44 -9.26 20.57
C ASN A 127 14.96 -8.88 20.42
N GLU A 128 14.14 -9.86 20.03
CA GLU A 128 12.70 -9.67 19.83
C GLU A 128 11.99 -9.17 21.11
N VAL A 129 12.38 -9.68 22.28
CA VAL A 129 11.76 -9.28 23.55
C VAL A 129 12.02 -7.80 23.82
N LYS A 130 13.29 -7.36 23.71
CA LYS A 130 13.66 -5.95 23.88
C LYS A 130 13.03 -5.05 22.84
N PHE A 131 12.94 -5.50 21.58
CA PHE A 131 12.26 -4.78 20.51
C PHE A 131 10.78 -4.54 20.89
N GLN A 132 10.06 -5.59 21.26
CA GLN A 132 8.64 -5.51 21.60
C GLN A 132 8.40 -4.68 22.87
N GLU A 133 9.23 -4.81 23.89
CA GLU A 133 9.14 -4.02 25.12
C GLU A 133 9.39 -2.52 24.86
N THR A 134 10.40 -2.20 24.06
CA THR A 134 10.72 -0.82 23.67
C THR A 134 9.57 -0.22 22.87
N PHE A 135 9.06 -0.94 21.87
CA PHE A 135 7.94 -0.49 21.05
C PHE A 135 6.67 -0.30 21.88
N LYS A 136 6.34 -1.22 22.80
CA LYS A 136 5.19 -1.06 23.70
C LYS A 136 5.30 0.16 24.60
N THR A 137 6.51 0.47 25.07
CA THR A 137 6.76 1.58 26.00
C THR A 137 6.74 2.93 25.28
N LYS A 138 7.38 3.02 24.12
CA LYS A 138 7.59 4.30 23.40
C LYS A 138 6.62 4.54 22.25
N GLY A 139 5.93 3.50 21.79
CA GLY A 139 5.07 3.54 20.60
C GLY A 139 5.82 3.60 19.27
N LYS A 140 7.16 3.69 19.27
CA LYS A 140 8.06 3.65 18.10
C LYS A 140 9.46 3.20 18.53
N ILE A 141 10.26 2.70 17.58
CA ILE A 141 11.69 2.47 17.81
C ILE A 141 12.46 3.71 17.37
N GLU A 142 13.18 4.34 18.29
CA GLU A 142 14.01 5.51 17.99
C GLU A 142 15.44 5.09 17.65
N PHE A 143 16.19 5.97 17.00
CA PHE A 143 17.58 5.70 16.61
C PHE A 143 18.47 5.25 17.77
N ASP A 144 18.29 5.86 18.94
CA ASP A 144 19.03 5.54 20.17
C ASP A 144 18.64 4.20 20.80
N ASP A 145 17.58 3.54 20.31
CA ASP A 145 17.15 2.23 20.76
C ASP A 145 17.76 1.11 19.90
N GLU A 146 18.10 1.40 18.65
CA GLU A 146 18.46 0.41 17.63
C GLU A 146 19.65 -0.46 18.01
N ASP A 147 20.69 0.11 18.62
CA ASP A 147 21.83 -0.65 19.13
C ASP A 147 21.55 -1.34 20.48
N LYS A 148 20.67 -0.76 21.30
CA LYS A 148 20.35 -1.27 22.65
C LYS A 148 19.50 -2.53 22.62
N ILE A 149 18.68 -2.68 21.58
CA ILE A 149 17.83 -3.85 21.35
C ILE A 149 18.55 -4.98 20.60
N VAL A 150 19.85 -4.83 20.33
CA VAL A 150 20.71 -5.88 19.76
C VAL A 150 21.61 -6.44 20.85
N ASP A 151 21.49 -7.75 21.05
CA ASP A 151 22.36 -8.50 21.95
C ASP A 151 23.57 -9.00 21.18
N CYS A 152 24.76 -8.83 21.77
CA CYS A 152 26.01 -9.35 21.24
C CYS A 152 26.74 -10.13 22.33
N ASP A 153 27.47 -11.16 21.94
CA ASP A 153 28.43 -11.79 22.83
C ASP A 153 29.72 -10.95 22.97
N ASP A 154 30.51 -11.24 24.00
CA ASP A 154 31.74 -10.50 24.31
C ASP A 154 32.85 -10.74 23.28
N LYS A 155 32.75 -11.78 22.42
CA LYS A 155 33.78 -12.10 21.43
C LYS A 155 33.86 -11.01 20.37
N LEU A 156 32.73 -10.43 19.98
CA LEU A 156 32.74 -9.30 19.04
C LEU A 156 33.59 -8.14 19.56
N LYS A 157 33.45 -7.78 20.84
CA LYS A 157 34.28 -6.72 21.45
C LYS A 157 35.75 -7.15 21.54
N GLY A 158 36.01 -8.44 21.73
CA GLY A 158 37.32 -9.08 21.66
C GLY A 158 38.08 -8.79 20.37
N GLU A 159 37.42 -8.88 19.21
CA GLU A 159 38.03 -8.66 17.90
C GLU A 159 38.57 -7.23 17.71
N PHE A 160 37.99 -6.26 18.41
CA PHE A 160 38.35 -4.84 18.28
C PHE A 160 39.13 -4.29 19.47
N GLN A 161 39.60 -5.11 20.43
CA GLN A 161 40.25 -4.62 21.67
C GLN A 161 41.45 -3.69 21.44
N LYS A 162 42.10 -3.75 20.27
CA LYS A 162 43.24 -2.90 19.92
C LYS A 162 42.83 -1.55 19.30
N GLU A 163 41.56 -1.37 18.99
CA GLU A 163 41.03 -0.12 18.45
C GLU A 163 40.76 0.88 19.58
N TYR A 164 41.01 2.17 19.34
CA TYR A 164 40.77 3.20 20.36
C TYR A 164 39.27 3.46 20.58
N SER A 165 38.46 3.29 19.54
CA SER A 165 37.04 3.64 19.51
C SER A 165 36.14 2.40 19.51
N VAL A 166 36.53 1.35 20.26
CA VAL A 166 35.82 0.05 20.29
C VAL A 166 34.33 0.22 20.50
N ASP A 167 33.93 1.00 21.50
CA ASP A 167 32.51 1.13 21.85
C ASP A 167 31.69 1.74 20.70
N TYR A 168 32.24 2.72 19.97
CA TYR A 168 31.61 3.28 18.77
C TYR A 168 31.53 2.27 17.64
N ILE A 169 32.59 1.49 17.41
CA ILE A 169 32.58 0.42 16.39
C ILE A 169 31.45 -0.57 16.71
N ILE A 170 31.38 -1.04 17.96
CA ILE A 170 30.35 -2.00 18.40
C ILE A 170 28.94 -1.42 18.29
N GLU A 171 28.73 -0.15 18.65
CA GLU A 171 27.44 0.54 18.52
C GLU A 171 26.95 0.52 17.06
N TYR A 172 27.81 0.90 16.12
CA TYR A 172 27.45 0.91 14.70
C TYR A 172 27.27 -0.50 14.12
N LEU A 173 28.05 -1.48 14.56
CA LEU A 173 27.87 -2.88 14.16
C LEU A 173 26.55 -3.45 14.69
N LYS A 174 26.12 -3.08 15.90
CA LYS A 174 24.81 -3.42 16.44
C LYS A 174 23.69 -2.82 15.59
N ARG A 175 23.77 -1.54 15.21
CA ARG A 175 22.79 -0.92 14.29
C ARG A 175 22.77 -1.62 12.93
N ALA A 176 23.94 -1.97 12.37
CA ALA A 176 24.03 -2.74 11.13
C ALA A 176 23.30 -4.09 11.26
N VAL A 177 23.45 -4.78 12.39
CA VAL A 177 22.73 -6.03 12.68
C VAL A 177 21.22 -5.79 12.78
N TYR A 178 20.79 -4.77 13.53
CA TYR A 178 19.39 -4.35 13.63
C TYR A 178 18.75 -4.17 12.25
N TYR A 179 19.33 -3.32 11.39
CA TYR A 179 18.81 -3.08 10.05
C TYR A 179 18.87 -4.32 9.16
N SER A 180 19.90 -5.15 9.30
CA SER A 180 19.98 -6.38 8.51
C SER A 180 18.89 -7.39 8.88
N GLN A 181 18.46 -7.44 10.14
CA GLN A 181 17.53 -8.45 10.67
C GLN A 181 16.08 -7.96 10.78
N LEU A 182 15.80 -6.65 10.69
CA LEU A 182 14.45 -6.08 10.80
C LEU A 182 13.43 -6.76 9.85
N THR A 183 12.25 -7.16 10.31
CA THR A 183 11.26 -7.79 9.42
C THR A 183 10.27 -6.78 8.82
N VAL A 184 9.44 -7.23 7.88
CA VAL A 184 8.36 -6.41 7.29
C VAL A 184 7.33 -6.05 8.35
N GLU A 185 7.03 -6.99 9.25
CA GLU A 185 6.10 -6.79 10.36
C GLU A 185 6.62 -5.77 11.38
N GLN A 186 7.95 -5.67 11.53
CA GLN A 186 8.61 -4.72 12.41
C GLN A 186 8.83 -3.34 11.75
N TYR A 187 8.72 -3.24 10.42
CA TYR A 187 8.95 -2.00 9.70
C TYR A 187 7.98 -0.88 10.12
N ASP A 188 6.72 -1.23 10.36
CA ASP A 188 5.70 -0.26 10.81
C ASP A 188 6.06 0.36 12.18
N ALA A 189 6.71 -0.41 13.07
CA ALA A 189 7.12 0.04 14.39
C ALA A 189 8.21 1.12 14.34
N VAL A 190 9.03 1.15 13.28
CA VAL A 190 10.01 2.22 13.03
C VAL A 190 9.32 3.57 12.90
N PHE A 191 8.13 3.60 12.28
CA PHE A 191 7.34 4.82 12.07
C PHE A 191 6.27 5.04 13.14
N GLY A 192 6.29 4.26 14.21
CA GLY A 192 5.28 4.29 15.26
C GLY A 192 3.87 3.92 14.79
N ARG A 193 3.77 3.17 13.69
CA ARG A 193 2.49 2.69 13.17
C ARG A 193 2.14 1.39 13.89
N LYS A 194 0.89 1.29 14.35
CA LYS A 194 0.36 0.04 14.88
C LYS A 194 0.16 -0.95 13.74
N LYS A 195 0.25 -2.24 14.07
CA LYS A 195 -0.15 -3.30 13.15
C LYS A 195 -1.62 -3.10 12.79
N VAL A 196 -1.90 -2.87 11.52
CA VAL A 196 -3.27 -2.80 11.01
C VAL A 196 -3.80 -4.23 10.85
N GLU A 197 -4.88 -4.54 11.55
CA GLU A 197 -5.62 -5.78 11.33
C GLU A 197 -6.70 -5.54 10.28
N TYR A 198 -6.42 -5.98 9.06
CA TYR A 198 -7.36 -5.82 7.97
C TYR A 198 -8.56 -6.77 8.11
N PRO A 199 -9.78 -6.27 7.88
CA PRO A 199 -10.99 -7.09 7.97
C PRO A 199 -10.99 -8.21 6.94
N SER A 200 -11.83 -9.23 7.17
CA SER A 200 -12.01 -10.34 6.22
C SER A 200 -12.74 -9.91 4.94
N LYS A 201 -13.50 -8.81 5.00
CA LYS A 201 -14.25 -8.22 3.90
C LYS A 201 -14.16 -6.71 3.99
N ALA A 202 -14.00 -6.06 2.85
CA ALA A 202 -14.06 -4.61 2.72
C ALA A 202 -14.74 -4.24 1.41
N VAL A 203 -15.38 -3.07 1.38
CA VAL A 203 -16.15 -2.60 0.24
C VAL A 203 -15.81 -1.15 -0.10
N ILE A 204 -15.95 -0.81 -1.37
CA ILE A 204 -15.98 0.57 -1.87
C ILE A 204 -17.32 0.77 -2.58
N GLU A 205 -18.07 1.79 -2.18
CA GLU A 205 -19.33 2.17 -2.80
C GLU A 205 -19.23 3.56 -3.42
N LEU A 206 -19.52 3.65 -4.72
CA LEU A 206 -19.60 4.91 -5.45
C LEU A 206 -21.02 5.09 -6.00
N ASN A 207 -21.54 6.31 -5.90
CA ASN A 207 -22.87 6.64 -6.42
C ASN A 207 -22.75 7.63 -7.58
N PHE A 208 -23.35 7.29 -8.71
CA PHE A 208 -23.37 8.10 -9.92
C PHE A 208 -24.77 8.68 -10.12
N ILE A 209 -24.84 9.96 -10.45
CA ILE A 209 -26.07 10.69 -10.76
C ILE A 209 -26.20 10.75 -12.28
N VAL A 210 -27.34 10.30 -12.80
CA VAL A 210 -27.71 10.46 -14.21
C VAL A 210 -28.46 11.78 -14.35
N ASN A 211 -27.82 12.77 -14.97
CA ASN A 211 -28.41 14.09 -15.16
C ASN A 211 -29.45 14.07 -16.30
N ALA A 212 -30.29 15.11 -16.35
CA ALA A 212 -31.34 15.24 -17.37
C ALA A 212 -30.79 15.32 -18.81
N ASP A 213 -29.57 15.83 -18.98
CA ASP A 213 -28.85 15.90 -20.26
C ASP A 213 -28.07 14.60 -20.58
N LYS A 214 -28.29 13.53 -19.80
CA LYS A 214 -27.58 12.25 -19.85
C LYS A 214 -26.10 12.31 -19.50
N SER A 215 -25.58 13.43 -19.02
CA SER A 215 -24.25 13.48 -18.41
C SER A 215 -24.24 12.73 -17.08
N ILE A 216 -23.08 12.21 -16.69
CA ILE A 216 -22.91 11.48 -15.43
C ILE A 216 -22.06 12.32 -14.49
N SER A 217 -22.53 12.47 -13.25
CA SER A 217 -21.81 13.13 -12.17
C SER A 217 -21.58 12.17 -11.00
N LEU A 218 -20.44 12.30 -10.33
CA LEU A 218 -20.18 11.55 -9.10
C LEU A 218 -20.87 12.23 -7.92
N SER A 219 -21.66 11.48 -7.16
CA SER A 219 -22.27 11.94 -5.92
C SER A 219 -21.22 12.00 -4.79
N ASP A 220 -21.46 12.88 -3.82
CA ASP A 220 -20.77 12.90 -2.54
C ASP A 220 -21.15 11.73 -1.62
N LYS A 221 -22.20 10.96 -1.95
CA LYS A 221 -22.54 9.71 -1.28
C LYS A 221 -21.52 8.64 -1.64
N PHE A 222 -20.68 8.33 -0.67
CA PHE A 222 -19.58 7.40 -0.78
C PHE A 222 -19.47 6.58 0.50
N MET A 223 -19.05 5.32 0.37
CA MET A 223 -18.70 4.49 1.52
C MET A 223 -17.44 3.70 1.20
N VAL A 224 -16.53 3.63 2.17
CA VAL A 224 -15.40 2.69 2.17
C VAL A 224 -15.30 2.07 3.55
N THR A 225 -14.87 0.82 3.62
CA THR A 225 -14.49 0.22 4.90
C THR A 225 -13.28 0.97 5.48
N GLU A 226 -13.48 1.61 6.64
CA GLU A 226 -12.51 2.53 7.26
C GLU A 226 -11.12 1.89 7.45
N ASP A 227 -11.07 0.64 7.90
CA ASP A 227 -9.83 -0.10 8.17
C ASP A 227 -8.89 -0.27 6.96
N VAL A 228 -9.38 -0.07 5.74
CA VAL A 228 -8.58 -0.19 4.51
C VAL A 228 -8.46 1.13 3.75
N ALA A 229 -9.12 2.19 4.21
CA ALA A 229 -9.30 3.40 3.45
C ALA A 229 -7.98 4.17 3.25
N ASP A 230 -7.14 4.27 4.28
CA ASP A 230 -5.83 4.93 4.21
C ASP A 230 -4.87 4.23 3.25
N ASP A 231 -4.85 2.90 3.26
CA ASP A 231 -3.93 2.09 2.45
C ASP A 231 -4.36 2.02 0.97
N ILE A 232 -5.65 2.16 0.69
CA ILE A 232 -6.20 2.09 -0.68
C ILE A 232 -6.31 3.48 -1.30
N ILE A 233 -6.92 4.43 -0.58
CA ILE A 233 -7.37 5.70 -1.14
C ILE A 233 -6.29 6.80 -0.92
N LYS A 234 -5.26 6.58 -0.10
CA LYS A 234 -4.14 7.53 0.10
C LYS A 234 -4.59 8.99 0.31
N THR A 235 -5.75 9.21 0.95
CA THR A 235 -6.28 10.57 1.17
C THR A 235 -5.87 11.09 2.54
N SER A 236 -5.96 12.41 2.73
CA SER A 236 -5.73 13.07 4.02
C SER A 236 -7.01 13.42 4.78
N SER A 237 -8.19 13.04 4.28
CA SER A 237 -9.51 13.32 4.89
C SER A 237 -10.60 12.42 4.31
N PHE A 238 -11.52 11.92 5.15
CA PHE A 238 -12.56 10.93 4.79
C PHE A 238 -13.99 11.49 4.64
N THR A 239 -14.15 12.80 4.42
CA THR A 239 -15.49 13.39 4.24
C THR A 239 -15.64 14.14 2.93
N GLY A 240 -16.70 13.82 2.16
CA GLY A 240 -17.21 14.62 1.04
C GLY A 240 -16.77 14.16 -0.37
N LYS A 241 -17.20 14.92 -1.38
CA LYS A 241 -17.02 14.64 -2.82
C LYS A 241 -15.57 14.32 -3.23
N ARG A 242 -14.58 14.97 -2.60
CA ARG A 242 -13.16 14.76 -2.89
C ARG A 242 -12.71 13.32 -2.62
N VAL A 243 -13.28 12.66 -1.61
CA VAL A 243 -12.95 11.27 -1.27
C VAL A 243 -13.54 10.30 -2.28
N ALA A 244 -14.74 10.59 -2.80
CA ALA A 244 -15.34 9.81 -3.87
C ALA A 244 -14.51 9.92 -5.16
N GLU A 245 -14.00 11.11 -5.48
CA GLU A 245 -13.11 11.34 -6.63
C GLU A 245 -11.79 10.58 -6.45
N ASP A 246 -11.13 10.70 -5.29
CA ASP A 246 -9.89 9.95 -4.99
C ASP A 246 -10.12 8.42 -5.04
N ALA A 247 -11.26 7.95 -4.53
CA ALA A 247 -11.66 6.55 -4.63
C ALA A 247 -11.94 6.12 -6.07
N LEU A 248 -12.43 7.02 -6.93
CA LEU A 248 -12.64 6.70 -8.34
C LEU A 248 -11.31 6.59 -9.09
N VAL A 249 -10.33 7.44 -8.77
CA VAL A 249 -8.99 7.44 -9.39
C VAL A 249 -8.34 6.05 -9.33
N ILE A 250 -8.50 5.32 -8.23
CA ILE A 250 -7.87 3.99 -8.05
C ILE A 250 -8.26 2.98 -9.13
N PHE A 251 -9.47 3.11 -9.72
CA PHE A 251 -9.96 2.22 -10.78
C PHE A 251 -9.36 2.58 -12.14
N TYR A 252 -8.94 3.83 -12.31
CA TYR A 252 -8.29 4.32 -13.53
C TYR A 252 -6.77 4.14 -13.51
N GLU A 253 -6.17 3.96 -12.33
CA GLU A 253 -4.76 3.58 -12.20
C GLU A 253 -4.56 2.14 -12.70
N ARG A 254 -4.02 1.98 -13.91
CA ARG A 254 -3.61 0.66 -14.42
C ARG A 254 -2.44 0.12 -13.57
N LYS A 255 -2.74 -0.74 -12.59
CA LYS A 255 -1.75 -1.49 -11.81
C LYS A 255 -1.64 -2.95 -12.26
#